data_AF-A0A2P7B1Y6-F1
#
_entry.id   AF-A0A2P7B1Y6-F1
#
_cell.length_a   1.000
_cell.length_b   1.000
_cell.length_c   1.000
_cell.angle_alpha   90.00
_cell.angle_beta   90.00
_cell.angle_gamma   90.00
#
_symmetry.space_group_name_H-M   'P 1'
#
loop_
_entity.id
_entity.type
_entity.pdbx_description
1 polymer ?
#
loop_
_entity_poly.entity_id
_entity_poly.type
_entity_poly.pdbx_seq_one_letter_code
_entity_poly.pdbx_strand_id
1 'polypeptide(L)'
;MGELKRIWGKPGIDPATGKPTRSIAIGGPMPEIVVGGPGDDVLYGMDGDDFLWGGPGHDRLYGGSGGDFFGFIDSISGGDNGSATQRGGDEICDFSHAEGDHIDLSGILTNGATDKGNHVHYIGKEAFSGTAGEIRYDFVEDYGVKIFVDTNGDKTSDFWIGLLGVSSLDASDFLLTTTIFADTVFPHSHDSPIGIIERSQVPHVHSETSSTLVVSPPAFL
;
A
#
# COMPACT_ATOMS: atom_id res chain seq x y z
N MET A 1 3.12 19.05 -19.40
CA MET A 1 2.54 18.10 -18.43
C MET A 1 2.78 18.69 -17.06
N GLY A 2 1.72 18.97 -16.30
CA GLY A 2 1.86 19.39 -14.91
C GLY A 2 2.33 18.21 -14.06
N GLU A 3 3.10 18.47 -13.01
CA GLU A 3 3.47 17.43 -12.05
C GLU A 3 2.21 16.98 -11.30
N LEU A 4 1.96 15.67 -11.25
CA LEU A 4 0.90 15.11 -10.41
C LEU A 4 1.21 15.43 -8.94
N LYS A 5 0.20 15.91 -8.21
CA LYS A 5 0.36 16.24 -6.79
C LYS A 5 0.27 14.95 -5.96
N ARG A 6 1.24 14.78 -5.05
CA ARG A 6 1.31 13.63 -4.14
C ARG A 6 0.75 13.99 -2.78
N ILE A 7 -0.09 13.13 -2.23
CA ILE A 7 -0.78 13.30 -0.96
C ILE A 7 -0.52 12.06 -0.11
N TRP A 8 0.08 12.29 1.05
CA TRP A 8 0.43 11.23 2.00
C TRP A 8 -0.45 11.33 3.23
N GLY A 9 -1.08 10.22 3.60
CA GLY A 9 -1.60 9.96 4.92
C GLY A 9 -0.47 10.15 5.94
N LYS A 10 -0.84 10.72 7.09
CA LYS A 10 0.10 10.93 8.20
C LYS A 10 -0.25 9.97 9.32
N PRO A 11 0.17 8.69 9.24
CA PRO A 11 -0.07 7.75 10.33
C PRO A 11 0.71 8.22 11.57
N GLY A 12 0.03 8.19 12.71
CA GLY A 12 0.68 8.25 14.01
C GLY A 12 1.20 6.88 14.41
N ILE A 13 1.88 6.81 15.55
CA ILE A 13 2.19 5.56 16.24
C ILE A 13 1.38 5.54 17.54
N ASP A 14 0.62 4.47 17.77
CA ASP A 14 -0.09 4.25 19.02
C ASP A 14 0.95 4.09 20.17
N PRO A 15 0.95 4.96 21.20
CA PRO A 15 1.93 4.91 22.28
C PRO A 15 1.86 3.64 23.14
N ALA A 16 0.73 2.93 23.16
CA ALA A 16 0.51 1.73 23.95
C ALA A 16 0.89 0.46 23.20
N THR A 17 0.68 0.41 21.88
CA THR A 17 0.96 -0.79 21.07
C THR A 17 2.22 -0.67 20.21
N GLY A 18 2.72 0.55 20.00
CA GLY A 18 3.82 0.84 19.08
C GLY A 18 3.46 0.61 17.61
N LYS A 19 2.18 0.36 17.31
CA LYS A 19 1.70 0.11 15.94
C LYS A 19 1.33 1.42 15.23
N PRO A 20 1.41 1.44 13.88
CA PRO A 20 0.85 2.52 13.07
C PRO A 20 -0.65 2.71 13.36
N THR A 21 -1.11 3.95 13.41
CA THR A 21 -2.52 4.29 13.56
C THR A 21 -3.14 4.59 12.21
N ARG A 22 -4.45 4.33 12.08
CA ARG A 22 -5.30 4.85 11.00
C ARG A 22 -4.98 6.30 10.66
N SER A 23 -4.86 6.57 9.37
CA SER A 23 -4.75 7.90 8.77
C SER A 23 -5.95 8.18 7.85
N ILE A 24 -6.11 9.46 7.50
CA ILE A 24 -7.07 9.90 6.50
C ILE A 24 -6.30 10.75 5.49
N ALA A 25 -6.35 10.37 4.21
CA ALA A 25 -5.79 11.13 3.11
C ALA A 25 -6.90 11.57 2.16
N ILE A 26 -6.86 12.85 1.74
CA ILE A 26 -7.91 13.46 0.91
C ILE A 26 -7.25 14.22 -0.23
N GLY A 27 -7.62 13.84 -1.45
CA GLY A 27 -7.31 14.50 -2.71
C GLY A 27 -8.11 15.78 -2.94
N GLY A 28 -8.14 16.20 -4.20
CA GLY A 28 -8.67 17.45 -4.67
C GLY A 28 -9.36 17.27 -6.03
N PRO A 29 -9.56 18.35 -6.80
CA PRO A 29 -10.32 18.29 -8.04
C PRO A 29 -9.44 18.00 -9.28
N MET A 30 -8.24 17.47 -9.10
CA MET A 30 -7.27 17.22 -10.18
C MET A 30 -6.68 15.82 -10.02
N PRO A 31 -6.16 15.22 -11.11
CA PRO A 31 -5.46 13.95 -11.01
C PRO A 31 -4.32 13.97 -10.00
N GLU A 32 -4.40 13.11 -8.99
CA GLU A 32 -3.50 13.05 -7.86
C GLU A 32 -3.04 11.62 -7.53
N ILE A 33 -2.00 11.56 -6.70
CA ILE A 33 -1.52 10.30 -6.11
C ILE A 33 -1.77 10.38 -4.62
N VAL A 34 -2.68 9.55 -4.12
CA VAL A 34 -3.10 9.49 -2.72
C VAL A 34 -2.60 8.19 -2.10
N VAL A 35 -1.81 8.31 -1.03
CA VAL A 35 -1.18 7.15 -0.36
C VAL A 35 -1.47 7.19 1.13
N GLY A 36 -1.93 6.09 1.74
CA GLY A 36 -2.27 6.02 3.17
C GLY A 36 -1.04 5.85 4.06
N GLY A 37 -0.28 4.80 3.78
CA GLY A 37 0.84 4.36 4.62
C GLY A 37 0.45 3.12 5.41
N PRO A 38 1.13 2.83 6.54
CA PRO A 38 0.74 1.73 7.40
C PRO A 38 -0.35 2.12 8.40
N GLY A 39 -1.24 1.18 8.71
CA GLY A 39 -2.44 1.34 9.54
C GLY A 39 -3.71 1.13 8.71
N ASP A 40 -4.86 1.00 9.36
CA ASP A 40 -6.16 0.89 8.65
C ASP A 40 -6.61 2.27 8.18
N ASP A 41 -6.26 2.66 6.96
CA ASP A 41 -6.41 4.02 6.42
C ASP A 41 -7.74 4.24 5.69
N VAL A 42 -8.10 5.52 5.53
CA VAL A 42 -9.20 5.92 4.64
C VAL A 42 -8.73 6.98 3.66
N LEU A 43 -8.81 6.67 2.38
CA LEU A 43 -8.32 7.50 1.28
C LEU A 43 -9.49 7.99 0.44
N TYR A 44 -9.46 9.26 0.06
CA TYR A 44 -10.40 9.88 -0.87
C TYR A 44 -9.62 10.53 -2.02
N GLY A 45 -9.90 10.17 -3.27
CA GLY A 45 -9.39 10.84 -4.48
C GLY A 45 -10.09 12.17 -4.74
N MET A 46 -11.44 12.13 -4.77
CA MET A 46 -12.36 13.24 -5.04
C MET A 46 -12.72 13.41 -6.51
N ASP A 47 -12.24 14.45 -7.22
CA ASP A 47 -12.54 14.57 -8.66
C ASP A 47 -11.22 14.49 -9.45
N GLY A 48 -11.25 13.79 -10.58
CA GLY A 48 -10.08 13.59 -11.43
C GLY A 48 -9.71 12.11 -11.52
N ASP A 49 -8.77 11.79 -12.40
CA ASP A 49 -8.28 10.42 -12.57
C ASP A 49 -7.17 10.18 -11.54
N ASP A 50 -7.52 9.63 -10.38
CA ASP A 50 -6.62 9.51 -9.23
C ASP A 50 -5.94 8.15 -9.15
N PHE A 51 -4.80 8.13 -8.44
CA PHE A 51 -4.10 6.89 -8.08
C PHE A 51 -4.15 6.73 -6.56
N LEU A 52 -4.80 5.66 -6.10
CA LEU A 52 -4.98 5.37 -4.68
C LEU A 52 -4.17 4.13 -4.29
N TRP A 53 -3.38 4.26 -3.23
CA TRP A 53 -2.67 3.13 -2.61
C TRP A 53 -2.81 3.20 -1.09
N GLY A 54 -3.55 2.25 -0.51
CA GLY A 54 -3.76 2.18 0.94
C GLY A 54 -2.44 2.00 1.69
N GLY A 55 -1.77 0.87 1.43
CA GLY A 55 -0.56 0.48 2.13
C GLY A 55 -0.85 -0.69 3.08
N PRO A 56 -0.04 -0.90 4.14
CA PRO A 56 -0.29 -1.99 5.08
C PRO A 56 -1.41 -1.69 6.03
N GLY A 57 -2.50 -2.43 5.92
CA GLY A 57 -3.64 -2.28 6.82
C GLY A 57 -4.86 -2.91 6.19
N HIS A 58 -6.02 -2.67 6.79
CA HIS A 58 -7.31 -2.87 6.13
C HIS A 58 -7.82 -1.49 5.73
N ASP A 59 -7.53 -1.10 4.49
CA ASP A 59 -7.77 0.26 4.02
C ASP A 59 -9.13 0.40 3.34
N ARG A 60 -9.67 1.62 3.36
CA ARG A 60 -10.85 1.99 2.58
C ARG A 60 -10.49 3.05 1.56
N LEU A 61 -10.69 2.72 0.30
CA LEU A 61 -10.33 3.56 -0.84
C LEU A 61 -11.62 4.06 -1.51
N TYR A 62 -11.71 5.38 -1.66
CA TYR A 62 -12.78 6.07 -2.38
C TYR A 62 -12.13 6.84 -3.53
N GLY A 63 -12.32 6.39 -4.77
CA GLY A 63 -11.80 7.09 -5.94
C GLY A 63 -12.48 8.45 -6.10
N GLY A 64 -13.81 8.44 -6.05
CA GLY A 64 -14.63 9.61 -6.32
C GLY A 64 -15.09 9.61 -7.77
N SER A 65 -14.92 10.72 -8.48
CA SER A 65 -15.34 10.85 -9.88
C SER A 65 -14.13 10.96 -10.80
N GLY A 66 -14.11 10.14 -11.85
CA GLY A 66 -12.97 10.03 -12.75
C GLY A 66 -12.66 8.58 -13.04
N GLY A 67 -11.67 8.32 -13.89
CA GLY A 67 -11.16 6.97 -14.09
C GLY A 67 -10.03 6.70 -13.11
N ASP A 68 -10.35 6.09 -11.97
CA ASP A 68 -9.43 5.94 -10.86
C ASP A 68 -8.63 4.62 -10.90
N PHE A 69 -7.41 4.65 -10.39
CA PHE A 69 -6.51 3.50 -10.34
C PHE A 69 -6.23 3.10 -8.89
N PHE A 70 -6.73 1.92 -8.51
CA PHE A 70 -6.51 1.36 -7.18
C PHE A 70 -5.34 0.39 -7.22
N GLY A 71 -4.19 0.83 -6.70
CA GLY A 71 -2.92 0.12 -6.81
C GLY A 71 -2.65 -0.80 -5.62
N PHE A 72 -2.22 -2.03 -5.93
CA PHE A 72 -1.81 -3.03 -4.95
C PHE A 72 -0.44 -3.60 -5.32
N ILE A 73 0.57 -3.33 -4.49
CA ILE A 73 1.94 -3.83 -4.67
C ILE A 73 2.36 -4.74 -3.51
N ASP A 74 3.16 -5.77 -3.81
CA ASP A 74 3.45 -6.89 -2.92
C ASP A 74 4.20 -6.51 -1.62
N SER A 75 3.96 -7.30 -0.57
CA SER A 75 4.39 -7.25 0.84
C SER A 75 3.82 -6.13 1.71
N ILE A 76 3.05 -5.22 1.11
CA ILE A 76 2.59 -4.01 1.78
C ILE A 76 1.08 -3.86 1.71
N SER A 77 0.35 -4.41 0.74
CA SER A 77 -1.09 -4.14 0.59
C SER A 77 -1.92 -5.36 1.04
N GLY A 78 -2.61 -5.28 2.18
CA GLY A 78 -3.54 -6.33 2.64
C GLY A 78 -2.99 -7.44 3.55
N GLY A 79 -2.15 -7.11 4.53
CA GLY A 79 -1.99 -7.98 5.71
C GLY A 79 -0.56 -8.20 6.18
N ASP A 80 -0.40 -7.95 7.48
CA ASP A 80 0.72 -8.29 8.35
C ASP A 80 1.69 -9.38 7.82
N ASN A 81 2.95 -8.97 7.64
CA ASN A 81 4.18 -9.78 7.62
C ASN A 81 4.01 -11.23 8.13
N GLY A 82 3.57 -12.13 7.24
CA GLY A 82 3.73 -13.57 7.39
C GLY A 82 2.87 -14.29 8.44
N SER A 83 1.73 -13.74 8.88
CA SER A 83 0.80 -14.49 9.74
C SER A 83 -0.44 -14.95 8.97
N ALA A 84 -0.49 -16.25 8.67
CA ALA A 84 -1.56 -16.91 7.91
C ALA A 84 -2.97 -16.91 8.56
N THR A 85 -3.19 -16.12 9.62
CA THR A 85 -4.44 -16.12 10.40
C THR A 85 -5.16 -14.77 10.47
N GLN A 86 -4.61 -13.69 9.90
CA GLN A 86 -5.27 -12.37 9.84
C GLN A 86 -4.99 -11.62 8.51
N ARG A 87 -5.14 -12.33 7.39
CA ARG A 87 -5.02 -11.76 6.03
C ARG A 87 -6.29 -10.94 5.71
N GLY A 88 -6.40 -9.73 6.25
CA GLY A 88 -7.45 -8.81 5.84
C GLY A 88 -7.07 -8.08 4.58
N GLY A 89 -8.06 -7.55 3.89
CA GLY A 89 -7.93 -6.94 2.58
C GLY A 89 -8.47 -5.54 2.60
N ASP A 90 -8.20 -4.81 1.53
CA ASP A 90 -8.69 -3.45 1.39
C ASP A 90 -10.07 -3.45 0.73
N GLU A 91 -10.80 -2.38 0.96
CA GLU A 91 -12.15 -2.15 0.46
C GLU A 91 -12.13 -0.96 -0.50
N ILE A 92 -12.48 -1.20 -1.76
CA ILE A 92 -12.80 -0.14 -2.72
C ILE A 92 -14.29 0.16 -2.59
N CYS A 93 -14.61 1.38 -2.22
CA CYS A 93 -15.92 1.76 -1.72
C CYS A 93 -16.89 2.27 -2.79
N ASP A 94 -16.38 2.67 -3.95
CA ASP A 94 -17.13 3.33 -5.01
C ASP A 94 -16.71 2.90 -6.44
N PHE A 95 -16.09 1.72 -6.58
CA PHE A 95 -15.59 1.23 -7.87
C PHE A 95 -16.65 1.30 -8.99
N SER A 96 -16.27 1.93 -10.10
CA SER A 96 -17.14 2.26 -11.21
C SER A 96 -16.47 2.00 -12.56
N HIS A 97 -16.79 0.83 -13.15
CA HIS A 97 -16.41 0.52 -14.53
C HIS A 97 -16.90 1.57 -15.54
N ALA A 98 -18.03 2.23 -15.24
CA ALA A 98 -18.62 3.25 -16.12
C ALA A 98 -17.81 4.55 -16.14
N GLU A 99 -17.14 4.88 -15.04
CA GLU A 99 -16.28 6.07 -14.93
C GLU A 99 -14.84 5.78 -15.40
N GLY A 100 -14.47 4.50 -15.50
CA GLY A 100 -13.20 4.05 -16.06
C GLY A 100 -12.22 3.56 -14.99
N ASP A 101 -12.74 3.13 -13.84
CA ASP A 101 -11.90 2.65 -12.75
C ASP A 101 -11.18 1.35 -13.09
N HIS A 102 -9.97 1.23 -12.56
CA HIS A 102 -9.09 0.12 -12.77
C HIS A 102 -8.43 -0.34 -11.46
N ILE A 103 -8.32 -1.65 -11.32
CA ILE A 103 -7.59 -2.29 -10.23
C ILE A 103 -6.22 -2.67 -10.76
N ASP A 104 -5.18 -1.99 -10.27
CA ASP A 104 -3.81 -2.24 -10.68
C ASP A 104 -3.14 -3.28 -9.78
N LEU A 105 -2.97 -4.47 -10.36
CA LEU A 105 -2.29 -5.63 -9.76
C LEU A 105 -0.97 -5.94 -10.48
N SER A 106 -0.53 -5.06 -11.39
CA SER A 106 0.72 -5.22 -12.14
C SER A 106 1.97 -5.12 -11.26
N GLY A 107 1.84 -4.52 -10.07
CA GLY A 107 2.91 -4.43 -9.09
C GLY A 107 3.05 -5.63 -8.16
N ILE A 108 2.18 -6.63 -8.27
CA ILE A 108 2.26 -7.85 -7.47
C ILE A 108 3.46 -8.69 -7.94
N LEU A 109 4.30 -9.06 -6.98
CA LEU A 109 5.33 -10.07 -7.13
C LEU A 109 4.74 -11.42 -6.70
N THR A 110 4.92 -12.44 -7.53
CA THR A 110 4.59 -13.83 -7.16
C THR A 110 5.86 -14.49 -6.62
N ASN A 111 5.73 -15.35 -5.60
CA ASN A 111 6.90 -15.91 -4.91
C ASN A 111 7.77 -16.74 -5.88
N GLY A 112 8.89 -16.16 -6.33
CA GLY A 112 9.82 -16.75 -7.30
C GLY A 112 9.89 -16.05 -8.67
N ALA A 113 9.03 -15.07 -8.94
CA ALA A 113 9.14 -14.24 -10.13
C ALA A 113 10.15 -13.09 -9.91
N THR A 114 11.10 -12.95 -10.84
CA THR A 114 12.04 -11.82 -10.86
C THR A 114 11.47 -10.58 -11.56
N ASP A 115 10.28 -10.70 -12.13
CA ASP A 115 9.56 -9.71 -12.93
C ASP A 115 8.17 -9.43 -12.33
N LYS A 116 7.94 -8.16 -11.99
CA LYS A 116 6.67 -7.63 -11.49
C LYS A 116 5.54 -7.86 -12.52
N GLY A 117 4.37 -8.34 -12.10
CA GLY A 117 3.12 -8.37 -12.88
C GLY A 117 3.03 -9.39 -14.01
N ASN A 118 4.14 -9.87 -14.57
CA ASN A 118 4.12 -10.74 -15.76
C ASN A 118 3.63 -12.18 -15.50
N HIS A 119 3.26 -12.47 -14.25
CA HIS A 119 2.89 -13.80 -13.76
C HIS A 119 1.50 -13.85 -13.14
N VAL A 120 0.69 -12.79 -13.31
CA VAL A 120 -0.64 -12.73 -12.72
C VAL A 120 -1.69 -13.18 -13.75
N HIS A 121 -2.53 -14.14 -13.35
CA HIS A 121 -3.49 -14.82 -14.20
C HIS A 121 -4.91 -14.63 -13.67
N TYR A 122 -5.71 -13.81 -14.34
CA TYR A 122 -7.14 -13.71 -14.04
C TYR A 122 -7.88 -14.96 -14.55
N ILE A 123 -8.42 -15.73 -13.63
CA ILE A 123 -9.15 -16.98 -13.89
C ILE A 123 -10.67 -16.83 -13.68
N GLY A 124 -11.16 -15.60 -13.45
CA GLY A 124 -12.58 -15.33 -13.27
C GLY A 124 -13.13 -15.99 -12.00
N LYS A 125 -14.06 -16.94 -12.15
CA LYS A 125 -14.70 -17.65 -11.04
C LYS A 125 -14.16 -19.08 -10.85
N GLU A 126 -13.16 -19.49 -11.64
CA GLU A 126 -12.57 -20.82 -11.57
C GLU A 126 -11.68 -20.99 -10.34
N ALA A 127 -11.68 -22.19 -9.75
CA ALA A 127 -10.91 -22.47 -8.53
C ALA A 127 -9.40 -22.37 -8.81
N PHE A 128 -8.61 -21.96 -7.80
CA PHE A 128 -7.16 -21.92 -7.91
C PHE A 128 -6.59 -23.27 -8.34
N SER A 129 -5.84 -23.28 -9.43
CA SER A 129 -5.21 -24.47 -9.98
C SER A 129 -3.95 -24.87 -9.20
N GLY A 130 -3.37 -23.91 -8.46
CA GLY A 130 -2.07 -24.01 -7.79
C GLY A 130 -0.94 -23.41 -8.62
N THR A 131 -1.28 -22.57 -9.60
CA THR A 131 -0.32 -21.72 -10.29
C THR A 131 -0.18 -20.44 -9.48
N ALA A 132 1.04 -20.00 -9.20
CA ALA A 132 1.26 -18.74 -8.50
C ALA A 132 0.74 -17.56 -9.32
N GLY A 133 0.17 -16.54 -8.65
CA GLY A 133 -0.35 -15.33 -9.29
C GLY A 133 -1.78 -15.48 -9.81
N GLU A 134 -2.56 -16.43 -9.35
CA GLU A 134 -3.95 -16.55 -9.79
C GLU A 134 -4.85 -15.52 -9.10
N ILE A 135 -5.71 -14.86 -9.89
CA ILE A 135 -6.77 -13.97 -9.41
C ILE A 135 -8.12 -14.56 -9.77
N ARG A 136 -8.99 -14.71 -8.76
CA ARG A 136 -10.40 -15.04 -8.96
C ARG A 136 -11.29 -14.03 -8.24
N TYR A 137 -12.59 -14.08 -8.51
CA TYR A 137 -13.58 -13.32 -7.75
C TYR A 137 -14.82 -14.16 -7.44
N ASP A 138 -15.55 -13.76 -6.40
CA ASP A 138 -16.90 -14.25 -6.10
C ASP A 138 -17.82 -13.09 -5.70
N PHE A 139 -19.13 -13.34 -5.78
CA PHE A 139 -20.12 -12.40 -5.26
C PHE A 139 -20.38 -12.68 -3.79
N VAL A 140 -20.26 -11.66 -2.94
CA VAL A 140 -20.40 -11.76 -1.47
C VAL A 140 -21.36 -10.68 -1.01
N GLU A 141 -22.36 -11.02 -0.19
CA GLU A 141 -23.45 -10.09 0.19
C GLU A 141 -22.98 -8.78 0.81
N ASP A 142 -21.89 -8.80 1.60
CA ASP A 142 -21.38 -7.62 2.30
C ASP A 142 -20.62 -6.62 1.39
N TYR A 143 -20.14 -7.09 0.23
CA TYR A 143 -19.36 -6.27 -0.70
C TYR A 143 -20.11 -6.07 -2.01
N GLY A 144 -20.66 -7.12 -2.61
CA GLY A 144 -21.00 -7.16 -4.02
C GLY A 144 -20.02 -8.11 -4.67
N VAL A 145 -18.78 -7.67 -4.88
CA VAL A 145 -17.69 -8.52 -5.39
C VAL A 145 -16.55 -8.60 -4.38
N LYS A 146 -15.98 -9.80 -4.21
CA LYS A 146 -14.74 -10.02 -3.48
C LYS A 146 -13.73 -10.70 -4.39
N ILE A 147 -12.59 -10.06 -4.59
CA ILE A 147 -11.46 -10.56 -5.37
C ILE A 147 -10.51 -11.28 -4.42
N PHE A 148 -10.01 -12.43 -4.86
CA PHE A 148 -9.08 -13.28 -4.14
C PHE A 148 -7.82 -13.45 -4.99
N VAL A 149 -6.66 -13.25 -4.36
CA VAL A 149 -5.37 -13.32 -5.03
C VAL A 149 -4.52 -14.39 -4.34
N ASP A 150 -4.07 -15.39 -5.08
CA ASP A 150 -3.10 -16.41 -4.66
C ASP A 150 -1.74 -16.07 -5.29
N THR A 151 -0.80 -15.54 -4.52
CA THR A 151 0.51 -15.08 -5.02
C THR A 151 1.57 -16.17 -4.99
N ASN A 152 1.35 -17.25 -4.24
CA ASN A 152 2.36 -18.27 -3.98
C ASN A 152 2.02 -19.66 -4.57
N GLY A 153 0.79 -19.86 -5.04
CA GLY A 153 0.31 -21.08 -5.69
C GLY A 153 -0.13 -22.19 -4.72
N ASP A 154 -0.35 -21.90 -3.44
CA ASP A 154 -0.79 -22.86 -2.43
C ASP A 154 -2.30 -23.17 -2.48
N LYS A 155 -3.03 -22.59 -3.45
CA LYS A 155 -4.48 -22.69 -3.64
C LYS A 155 -5.30 -22.02 -2.55
N THR A 156 -4.65 -21.24 -1.70
CA THR A 156 -5.29 -20.41 -0.69
C THR A 156 -5.08 -18.96 -1.10
N SER A 157 -6.14 -18.16 -0.96
CA SER A 157 -6.00 -16.72 -1.18
C SER A 157 -5.00 -16.15 -0.19
N ASP A 158 -3.99 -15.47 -0.70
CA ASP A 158 -2.99 -14.77 0.09
C ASP A 158 -3.53 -13.45 0.64
N PHE A 159 -4.32 -12.73 -0.14
CA PHE A 159 -5.08 -11.56 0.32
C PHE A 159 -6.33 -11.39 -0.54
N TRP A 160 -7.19 -10.45 -0.19
CA TRP A 160 -8.43 -10.17 -0.91
C TRP A 160 -8.66 -8.68 -1.07
N ILE A 161 -9.52 -8.31 -2.02
CA ILE A 161 -9.98 -6.94 -2.24
C ILE A 161 -11.51 -6.98 -2.29
N GLY A 162 -12.16 -6.16 -1.47
CA GLY A 162 -13.62 -6.02 -1.47
C GLY A 162 -14.04 -4.86 -2.37
N LEU A 163 -14.99 -5.08 -3.28
CA LEU A 163 -15.60 -4.03 -4.08
C LEU A 163 -17.04 -3.84 -3.62
N LEU A 164 -17.31 -2.70 -2.97
CA LEU A 164 -18.61 -2.36 -2.40
C LEU A 164 -19.60 -1.90 -3.49
N GLY A 165 -20.79 -2.49 -3.50
CA GLY A 165 -21.87 -2.14 -4.44
C GLY A 165 -21.69 -2.64 -5.88
N VAL A 166 -20.60 -3.36 -6.19
CA VAL A 166 -20.31 -3.84 -7.53
C VAL A 166 -21.08 -5.12 -7.85
N SER A 167 -21.77 -5.15 -9.00
CA SER A 167 -22.59 -6.29 -9.45
C SER A 167 -22.01 -7.08 -10.62
N SER A 168 -20.93 -6.59 -11.23
CA SER A 168 -20.23 -7.24 -12.34
C SER A 168 -18.78 -6.83 -12.34
N LEU A 169 -17.90 -7.75 -12.72
CA LEU A 169 -16.49 -7.51 -12.90
C LEU A 169 -16.02 -8.25 -14.15
N ASP A 170 -15.19 -7.61 -14.95
CA ASP A 170 -14.61 -8.16 -16.16
C ASP A 170 -13.08 -8.13 -16.14
N ALA A 171 -12.47 -8.75 -17.14
CA ALA A 171 -11.01 -8.81 -17.21
C ALA A 171 -10.37 -7.44 -17.54
N SER A 172 -11.14 -6.51 -18.11
CA SER A 172 -10.66 -5.15 -18.44
C SER A 172 -10.59 -4.23 -17.23
N ASP A 173 -11.33 -4.54 -16.16
CA ASP A 173 -11.21 -3.86 -14.87
C ASP A 173 -9.81 -4.00 -14.24
N PHE A 174 -9.01 -4.97 -14.71
CA PHE A 174 -7.70 -5.25 -14.15
C PHE A 174 -6.54 -4.79 -15.04
N LEU A 175 -5.58 -4.11 -14.42
CA LEU A 175 -4.26 -3.91 -15.01
C LEU A 175 -3.31 -4.96 -14.46
N LEU A 176 -2.97 -5.94 -15.30
CA LEU A 176 -2.13 -7.08 -14.92
C LEU A 176 -0.71 -7.00 -15.46
N THR A 177 -0.49 -6.29 -16.57
CA THR A 177 0.83 -6.18 -17.20
C THR A 177 1.57 -4.94 -16.72
N THR A 178 2.88 -5.06 -16.56
CA THR A 178 3.77 -3.95 -16.22
C THR A 178 3.62 -2.83 -17.25
N THR A 179 2.84 -1.81 -16.88
CA THR A 179 2.84 -0.51 -17.55
C THR A 179 3.47 0.48 -16.58
N ILE A 180 4.78 0.38 -16.34
CA ILE A 180 5.63 1.50 -15.88
C ILE A 180 5.11 2.40 -14.71
N PHE A 181 4.21 1.98 -13.81
CA PHE A 181 3.66 2.90 -12.79
C PHE A 181 4.48 2.89 -11.49
N ALA A 182 4.83 1.72 -10.95
CA ALA A 182 5.62 1.65 -9.72
C ALA A 182 7.01 2.29 -9.85
N ASP A 183 7.68 2.15 -11.00
CA ASP A 183 9.04 2.65 -11.22
C ASP A 183 9.09 4.16 -11.55
N THR A 184 8.00 4.70 -12.14
CA THR A 184 7.91 6.13 -12.49
C THR A 184 7.37 6.97 -11.32
N VAL A 185 6.52 6.38 -10.47
CA VAL A 185 5.93 7.08 -9.31
C VAL A 185 6.78 6.94 -8.05
N PHE A 186 7.44 5.79 -7.84
CA PHE A 186 8.30 5.54 -6.68
C PHE A 186 9.72 5.14 -7.11
N PRO A 187 10.53 6.06 -7.67
CA PRO A 187 11.94 5.77 -7.87
C PRO A 187 12.56 5.44 -6.52
N HIS A 188 13.26 4.31 -6.43
CA HIS A 188 13.87 3.75 -5.21
C HIS A 188 15.00 4.60 -4.58
N SER A 189 14.94 5.93 -4.60
CA SER A 189 16.03 6.77 -4.10
C SER A 189 15.55 8.07 -3.43
N HIS A 190 15.81 8.10 -2.12
CA HIS A 190 15.88 9.25 -1.19
C HIS A 190 14.64 9.81 -0.49
N ASP A 191 13.41 9.59 -0.96
CA ASP A 191 12.21 9.97 -0.20
C ASP A 191 11.37 8.74 0.13
N SER A 192 11.87 7.93 1.07
CA SER A 192 11.07 6.91 1.75
C SER A 192 10.02 7.59 2.64
N PRO A 193 8.72 7.38 2.45
CA PRO A 193 7.73 7.61 3.50
C PRO A 193 7.56 6.36 4.37
N ILE A 194 8.15 5.23 3.96
CA ILE A 194 8.29 4.07 4.82
C ILE A 194 9.49 4.34 5.73
N GLY A 195 9.23 5.11 6.78
CA GLY A 195 10.10 5.17 7.96
C GLY A 195 10.15 3.80 8.63
N ILE A 196 10.77 2.81 7.99
CA ILE A 196 11.58 1.89 8.78
C ILE A 196 12.58 2.80 9.45
N ILE A 197 12.53 2.86 10.78
CA ILE A 197 13.51 3.55 11.60
C ILE A 197 14.86 2.94 11.22
N GLU A 198 15.57 3.53 10.26
CA GLU A 198 17.00 3.45 10.26
C GLU A 198 17.40 4.07 11.59
N ARG A 199 17.84 3.21 12.52
CA ARG A 199 18.74 3.63 13.59
C ARG A 199 20.05 4.08 12.94
N SER A 200 20.00 5.17 12.18
CA SER A 200 21.16 5.85 11.67
C SER A 200 21.39 7.03 12.59
N GLN A 201 22.54 6.99 13.25
CA GLN A 201 23.21 8.12 13.90
C GLN A 201 22.84 8.35 15.38
N VAL A 202 23.26 7.40 16.23
CA VAL A 202 23.98 7.84 17.43
C VAL A 202 25.21 8.57 16.89
N PRO A 203 25.36 9.90 17.10
CA PRO A 203 26.61 10.55 16.74
C PRO A 203 27.70 9.82 17.52
N HIS A 204 28.70 9.33 16.79
CA HIS A 204 29.98 8.95 17.36
C HIS A 204 30.39 10.10 18.29
N VAL A 205 30.38 9.85 19.59
CA VAL A 205 31.03 10.75 20.54
C VAL A 205 32.49 10.74 20.13
N HIS A 206 32.90 11.78 19.43
CA HIS A 206 34.30 12.12 19.31
C HIS A 206 34.83 12.18 20.74
N SER A 207 35.80 11.31 21.02
CA SER A 207 36.56 11.34 22.26
C SER A 207 37.33 12.65 22.30
N GLU A 208 36.72 13.70 22.84
CA GLU A 208 37.48 14.82 23.36
C GLU A 208 38.09 14.36 24.67
N THR A 209 39.38 14.04 24.61
CA THR A 209 40.25 13.99 25.78
C THR A 209 40.27 15.39 26.40
N SER A 210 39.29 15.70 27.24
CA SER A 210 39.34 16.89 28.08
C SER A 210 40.30 16.60 29.23
N SER A 211 41.53 17.06 29.03
CA SER A 211 42.59 17.21 30.01
C SER A 211 42.05 17.61 31.39
N THR A 212 42.40 16.81 32.39
CA THR A 212 42.22 17.11 33.81
C THR A 212 43.02 18.37 34.15
N LEU A 213 42.38 19.54 34.08
CA LEU A 213 42.92 20.79 34.62
C LEU A 213 42.65 20.76 36.13
N VAL A 214 43.67 20.38 36.88
CA VAL A 214 43.73 20.49 38.34
C VAL A 214 43.60 21.97 38.69
N VAL A 215 42.49 22.37 39.29
CA VAL A 215 42.35 23.69 39.91
C VAL A 215 42.35 23.48 41.43
N SER A 216 43.47 23.85 42.05
CA SER A 216 43.65 23.87 43.51
C SER A 216 42.62 24.79 44.18
N PRO A 217 42.14 24.47 45.40
CA PRO A 217 41.28 25.38 46.14
C PRO A 217 42.07 26.61 46.64
N PRO A 218 41.45 27.81 46.70
CA PRO A 218 42.09 28.98 47.28
C PRO A 218 42.22 28.84 48.80
N ALA A 219 43.43 29.00 49.31
CA ALA A 219 43.70 29.29 50.72
C ALA A 219 43.33 30.74 51.02
N PHE A 220 42.62 31.01 52.13
CA PHE A 220 42.58 32.24 52.96
C PHE A 220 41.45 32.04 53.99
N LEU A 221 41.61 32.15 55.31
CA LEU A 221 42.65 32.67 56.21
C LEU A 221 43.06 31.63 57.26
#